data_AF-A0A935CDR2-F1
#
_entry.id   AF-A0A935CDR2-F1
#
_cell.length_a   1.000
_cell.length_b   1.000
_cell.length_c   1.000
_cell.angle_alpha   90.00
_cell.angle_beta   90.00
_cell.angle_gamma   90.00
#
_symmetry.space_group_name_H-M   'P 1'
#
loop_
_entity.id
_entity.type
_entity.pdbx_description
1 polymer ?
#
loop_
_entity_poly.entity_id
_entity_poly.type
_entity_poly.pdbx_seq_one_letter_code
_entity_poly.pdbx_strand_id
1 'polypeptide(L)'
;MSPKEIFALAGDDIVIAHIASPRSVRNIAGNSHVCLSVLDVFEQRGYRIAGRASIIAPNDDAFATLVVPLRELAGDAFPIRAVIRIVVHDVEPLSAPSIWMYPDVDPARRRAGVLASYGVVDAPSPG
;
A
#
# COMPACT_ATOMS: atom_id res chain seq x y z
N MET A 1 -8.51 -5.33 -8.45
CA MET A 1 -7.63 -4.35 -7.78
C MET A 1 -6.30 -4.33 -8.53
N SER A 2 -5.67 -3.17 -8.76
CA SER A 2 -4.33 -3.11 -9.36
C SER A 2 -3.30 -2.81 -8.27
N PRO A 3 -2.20 -3.58 -8.14
CA PRO A 3 -1.11 -3.26 -7.21
C PRO A 3 -0.56 -1.85 -7.47
N LYS A 4 -0.21 -1.15 -6.39
CA LYS A 4 0.50 0.13 -6.42
C LYS A 4 1.82 -0.05 -5.72
N GLU A 5 2.91 0.28 -6.39
CA GLU A 5 4.25 -0.03 -5.90
C GLU A 5 4.90 1.14 -5.16
N ILE A 6 4.47 2.38 -5.46
CA ILE A 6 5.08 3.59 -4.90
C ILE A 6 4.02 4.37 -4.14
N PHE A 7 4.16 4.34 -2.81
CA PHE A 7 3.31 5.05 -1.87
C PHE A 7 4.14 5.52 -0.67
N ALA A 8 3.70 6.61 -0.05
CA ALA A 8 4.36 7.17 1.12
C ALA A 8 3.35 7.88 2.03
N LEU A 9 3.80 8.30 3.20
CA LEU A 9 3.07 9.23 4.05
C LEU A 9 3.44 10.67 3.69
N ALA A 10 2.45 11.55 3.70
CA ALA A 10 2.61 13.00 3.59
C ALA A 10 1.82 13.66 4.73
N GLY A 11 2.46 13.85 5.87
CA GLY A 11 1.75 14.12 7.13
C GLY A 11 0.90 12.91 7.53
N ASP A 12 -0.38 13.14 7.80
CA ASP A 12 -1.35 12.09 8.16
C ASP A 12 -2.00 11.41 6.93
N ASP A 13 -1.72 11.92 5.73
CA ASP A 13 -2.30 11.39 4.50
C ASP A 13 -1.40 10.35 3.84
N ILE A 14 -2.02 9.43 3.11
CA ILE A 14 -1.30 8.49 2.26
C ILE A 14 -1.27 9.04 0.83
N VAL A 15 -0.09 9.13 0.25
CA VAL A 15 0.09 9.50 -1.16
C VAL A 15 0.54 8.28 -1.95
N ILE A 16 -0.03 8.12 -3.16
CA ILE A 16 0.30 7.04 -4.07
C ILE A 16 0.64 7.62 -5.44
N ALA A 17 1.78 7.21 -6.01
CA ALA A 17 2.15 7.63 -7.35
C ALA A 17 1.21 7.03 -8.40
N HIS A 18 0.58 7.87 -9.21
CA HIS A 18 -0.14 7.42 -10.39
C HIS A 18 0.83 7.33 -11.58
N ILE A 19 1.40 6.14 -11.80
CA ILE A 19 2.28 5.85 -12.95
C ILE A 19 1.47 5.21 -14.09
N ALA A 20 0.77 4.10 -13.80
CA ALA A 20 0.06 3.31 -14.82
C ALA A 20 -1.27 2.71 -14.31
N SER A 21 -2.08 3.49 -13.59
CA SER A 21 -3.34 3.00 -12.98
C SER A 21 -4.61 3.77 -13.41
N PRO A 22 -4.91 3.84 -14.72
CA PRO A 22 -5.98 4.71 -15.23
C PRO A 22 -7.37 4.31 -14.72
N ARG A 23 -7.58 3.03 -14.39
CA ARG A 23 -8.85 2.56 -13.82
C ARG A 23 -9.08 3.09 -12.40
N SER A 24 -8.05 3.14 -11.55
CA SER A 24 -8.17 3.70 -10.20
C SER A 24 -8.55 5.18 -10.25
N VAL A 25 -7.89 5.95 -11.12
CA VAL A 25 -8.19 7.38 -11.30
C VAL A 25 -9.64 7.59 -11.74
N ARG A 26 -10.10 6.83 -12.75
CA ARG A 26 -11.51 6.90 -13.19
C ARG A 26 -12.50 6.55 -12.08
N ASN A 27 -12.21 5.50 -11.30
CA ASN A 27 -13.08 5.10 -10.19
C ASN A 27 -13.14 6.20 -9.12
N ILE A 28 -11.99 6.78 -8.75
CA ILE A 28 -11.90 7.85 -7.75
C ILE A 28 -12.66 9.10 -8.20
N ALA A 29 -12.60 9.43 -9.50
CA ALA A 29 -13.34 10.56 -10.05
C ALA A 29 -14.87 10.38 -9.94
N GLY A 30 -15.37 9.14 -10.03
CA GLY A 30 -16.79 8.83 -9.83
C GLY A 30 -17.19 8.60 -8.37
N ASN A 31 -16.27 8.15 -7.53
CA ASN A 31 -16.48 7.92 -6.11
C ASN A 31 -15.14 8.02 -5.35
N SER A 32 -15.02 9.02 -4.47
CA SER A 32 -13.79 9.26 -3.71
C SER A 32 -13.56 8.25 -2.59
N HIS A 33 -14.54 7.44 -2.20
CA HIS A 33 -14.35 6.43 -1.17
C HIS A 33 -13.40 5.34 -1.63
N VAL A 34 -12.29 5.19 -0.91
CA VAL A 34 -11.26 4.18 -1.21
C VAL A 34 -10.93 3.35 0.02
N CYS A 35 -10.41 2.17 -0.25
CA CYS A 35 -9.84 1.28 0.73
C CYS A 35 -8.47 0.80 0.22
N LEU A 36 -7.42 1.08 1.00
CA LEU A 36 -6.07 0.55 0.79
C LEU A 36 -5.87 -0.65 1.71
N SER A 37 -5.26 -1.71 1.21
CA SER A 37 -4.89 -2.87 2.01
C SER A 37 -3.38 -3.06 1.91
N VAL A 38 -2.70 -2.98 3.06
CA VAL A 38 -1.26 -3.21 3.18
C VAL A 38 -1.09 -4.52 3.92
N LEU A 39 -0.41 -5.49 3.31
CA LEU A 39 -0.31 -6.86 3.81
C LEU A 39 1.15 -7.31 3.86
N ASP A 40 1.56 -7.87 4.99
CA ASP A 40 2.66 -8.81 5.06
C ASP A 40 2.11 -10.20 4.73
N VAL A 41 2.42 -10.67 3.52
CA VAL A 41 1.93 -11.96 3.01
C VAL A 41 2.52 -13.14 3.76
N PHE A 42 3.71 -13.01 4.35
CA PHE A 42 4.41 -14.10 5.04
C PHE A 42 3.99 -14.20 6.50
N GLU A 43 3.71 -13.07 7.14
CA GLU A 43 3.09 -13.01 8.46
C GLU A 43 1.57 -13.21 8.41
N GLN A 44 0.98 -13.15 7.22
CA GLN A 44 -0.46 -13.22 6.97
C GLN A 44 -1.26 -12.19 7.78
N ARG A 45 -0.67 -11.00 7.93
CA ARG A 45 -1.21 -9.87 8.71
C ARG A 45 -1.14 -8.59 7.89
N GLY A 46 -1.88 -7.59 8.28
CA GLY A 46 -1.80 -6.29 7.64
C GLY A 46 -2.83 -5.32 8.17
N TYR A 47 -3.17 -4.32 7.36
CA TYR A 47 -4.14 -3.29 7.70
C TYR A 47 -5.05 -2.98 6.52
N ARG A 48 -6.31 -2.72 6.84
CA ARG A 48 -7.30 -2.10 5.97
C ARG A 48 -7.37 -0.63 6.34
N ILE A 49 -7.15 0.25 5.37
CA ILE A 49 -7.16 1.70 5.57
C ILE A 49 -8.25 2.27 4.68
N ALA A 50 -9.32 2.79 5.29
CA ALA A 50 -10.41 3.44 4.58
C ALA A 50 -10.24 4.96 4.61
N GLY A 51 -10.60 5.62 3.51
CA GLY A 51 -10.42 7.06 3.39
C GLY A 51 -11.11 7.65 2.17
N ARG A 52 -10.87 8.95 1.95
CA ARG A 52 -11.28 9.64 0.73
C ARG A 52 -10.07 10.00 -0.12
N ALA A 53 -10.13 9.60 -1.38
CA ALA A 53 -9.11 9.88 -2.36
C ALA A 53 -9.43 11.12 -3.21
N SER A 54 -8.39 11.87 -3.53
CA SER A 54 -8.39 12.89 -4.57
C SER A 54 -7.21 12.68 -5.53
N ILE A 55 -7.37 13.18 -6.75
CA ILE A 55 -6.34 13.14 -7.77
C ILE A 55 -5.71 14.52 -7.84
N ILE A 56 -4.44 14.61 -7.47
CA ILE A 56 -3.65 15.84 -7.50
C ILE A 56 -2.86 15.83 -8.80
N ALA A 57 -3.26 16.70 -9.72
CA ALA A 57 -2.62 16.83 -11.02
C ALA A 57 -1.33 17.69 -10.93
N PRO A 58 -0.39 17.60 -11.88
CA PRO A 58 0.87 18.35 -11.84
C PRO A 58 0.72 19.89 -11.79
N ASN A 59 -0.44 20.41 -12.21
CA ASN A 59 -0.78 21.83 -12.17
C ASN A 59 -1.51 22.27 -10.89
N ASP A 60 -1.73 21.36 -9.94
CA ASP A 60 -2.29 21.66 -8.63
C ASP A 60 -1.18 22.16 -7.69
N ASP A 61 -1.45 23.21 -6.91
CA ASP A 61 -0.49 23.81 -5.97
C ASP A 61 0.04 22.79 -4.95
N ALA A 62 -0.78 21.81 -4.55
CA ALA A 62 -0.38 20.78 -3.60
C ALA A 62 0.56 19.72 -4.20
N PHE A 63 0.66 19.62 -5.53
CA PHE A 63 1.44 18.58 -6.20
C PHE A 63 2.91 18.64 -5.83
N ALA A 64 3.49 19.85 -5.85
CA ALA A 64 4.91 20.07 -5.61
C ALA A 64 5.34 19.54 -4.23
N THR A 65 4.46 19.62 -3.24
CA THR A 65 4.70 19.10 -1.88
C THR A 65 4.44 17.59 -1.80
N LEU A 66 3.30 17.12 -2.31
CA LEU A 66 2.87 15.73 -2.14
C LEU A 66 3.68 14.73 -2.98
N VAL A 67 4.37 15.19 -4.03
CA VAL A 67 5.18 14.32 -4.89
C VAL A 67 6.58 14.03 -4.32
N VAL A 68 7.08 14.84 -3.38
CA VAL A 68 8.44 14.72 -2.83
C VAL A 68 8.74 13.32 -2.28
N PRO A 69 7.98 12.78 -1.31
CA PRO A 69 8.29 11.47 -0.73
C PRO A 69 8.11 10.33 -1.75
N LEU A 70 7.29 10.54 -2.78
CA LEU A 70 7.12 9.55 -3.86
C LEU A 70 8.34 9.52 -4.79
N ARG A 71 8.96 10.67 -5.07
CA ARG A 71 10.18 10.74 -5.90
C ARG A 71 11.38 10.17 -5.18
N GLU A 72 11.50 10.39 -3.87
CA GLU A 72 12.55 9.79 -3.05
C GLU A 72 12.53 8.24 -3.13
N LEU A 73 11.34 7.64 -3.20
CA LEU A 73 11.16 6.20 -3.35
C LEU A 73 11.33 5.71 -4.80
N ALA A 74 10.80 6.47 -5.77
CA ALA A 74 10.78 6.06 -7.17
C ALA A 74 12.13 6.27 -7.89
N GLY A 75 12.93 7.21 -7.40
CA GLY A 75 13.98 7.84 -8.19
C GLY A 75 13.42 8.53 -9.45
N ASP A 76 14.31 8.92 -10.36
CA ASP A 76 13.94 9.63 -11.59
C ASP A 76 13.40 8.73 -12.70
N ALA A 77 13.36 7.41 -12.49
CA ALA A 77 13.04 6.43 -13.52
C ALA A 77 11.53 6.36 -13.87
N PHE A 78 10.64 6.81 -12.99
CA PHE A 78 9.19 6.64 -13.17
C PHE A 78 8.47 7.98 -13.36
N PRO A 79 7.74 8.18 -14.48
CA PRO A 79 6.96 9.38 -14.69
C PRO A 79 5.68 9.36 -13.83
N ILE A 80 5.69 10.11 -12.72
CA ILE A 80 4.52 10.33 -11.88
C ILE A 80 3.55 11.28 -12.60
N ARG A 81 2.46 10.74 -13.14
CA ARG A 81 1.47 11.50 -13.93
C ARG A 81 0.52 12.33 -13.06
N ALA A 82 0.27 11.86 -11.84
CA ALA A 82 -0.52 12.51 -10.82
C ALA A 82 -0.20 11.88 -9.46
N VAL A 83 -0.61 12.51 -8.37
CA VAL A 83 -0.60 11.92 -7.03
C VAL A 83 -2.03 11.57 -6.65
N ILE A 84 -2.24 10.33 -6.18
CA ILE A 84 -3.48 9.97 -5.51
C ILE A 84 -3.25 10.25 -4.03
N ARG A 85 -3.90 11.29 -3.50
CA ARG A 85 -3.88 11.60 -2.08
C ARG A 85 -5.06 10.91 -1.42
N ILE A 86 -4.85 10.24 -0.29
CA ILE A 86 -5.88 9.58 0.50
C ILE A 86 -5.85 10.22 1.89
N VAL A 87 -6.92 10.92 2.22
CA VAL A 87 -7.18 11.35 3.59
C VAL A 87 -7.73 10.15 4.36
N VAL A 88 -6.99 9.70 5.35
CA VAL A 88 -7.33 8.51 6.15
C VAL A 88 -8.51 8.83 7.08
N HIS A 89 -9.45 7.90 7.18
CA HIS A 89 -10.61 8.01 8.06
C HIS A 89 -10.67 6.88 9.08
N ASP A 90 -10.25 5.69 8.68
CA ASP A 90 -10.32 4.51 9.53
C ASP A 90 -9.18 3.53 9.19
N VAL A 91 -8.68 2.84 10.20
CA VAL A 91 -7.60 1.85 10.10
C VAL A 91 -7.96 0.65 10.94
N GLU A 92 -8.11 -0.50 10.29
CA GLU A 92 -8.43 -1.77 10.94
C GLU A 92 -7.32 -2.80 10.71
N PRO A 93 -6.89 -3.56 11.73
CA PRO A 93 -5.98 -4.68 11.53
C PRO A 93 -6.65 -5.80 10.72
N LEU A 94 -5.90 -6.37 9.79
CA LEU A 94 -6.26 -7.56 9.03
C LEU A 94 -5.40 -8.74 9.48
N SER A 95 -6.01 -9.91 9.62
CA SER A 95 -5.31 -11.16 9.90
C SER A 95 -5.97 -12.31 9.14
N ALA A 96 -5.17 -13.25 8.66
CA ALA A 96 -5.69 -14.43 7.98
C ALA A 96 -6.49 -15.33 8.94
N PRO A 97 -7.53 -16.03 8.43
CA PRO A 97 -8.34 -16.94 9.23
C PRO A 97 -7.56 -17.97 10.05
N SER A 98 -6.48 -18.48 9.45
CA SER A 98 -5.60 -19.48 10.07
C SER A 98 -5.01 -19.01 11.41
N ILE A 99 -4.84 -17.70 11.63
CA ILE A 99 -4.23 -17.15 12.86
C ILE A 99 -5.15 -17.36 14.05
N TRP A 100 -6.44 -17.06 13.91
CA TRP A 100 -7.41 -17.23 15.00
C TRP A 100 -8.03 -18.63 15.02
N MET A 101 -8.03 -19.38 13.92
CA MET A 101 -8.46 -20.78 13.90
C MET A 101 -7.45 -21.72 14.58
N TYR A 102 -6.16 -21.39 14.53
CA TYR A 102 -5.08 -22.21 15.08
C TYR A 102 -4.13 -21.38 15.95
N PRO A 103 -4.60 -20.87 17.11
CA PRO A 103 -3.83 -19.93 17.94
C PRO A 103 -2.57 -20.56 18.56
N ASP A 104 -2.57 -21.89 18.77
CA ASP A 104 -1.45 -22.62 19.40
C ASP A 104 -0.30 -22.90 18.43
N VAL A 105 -0.47 -22.61 17.13
CA VAL A 105 0.61 -22.78 16.15
C VAL A 105 1.63 -21.66 16.36
N ASP A 106 2.84 -22.07 16.73
CA ASP A 106 4.00 -21.20 16.86
C ASP A 106 4.18 -20.28 15.62
N PRO A 107 4.38 -18.96 15.81
CA PRO A 107 4.54 -18.02 14.72
C PRO A 107 5.67 -18.36 13.74
N ALA A 108 6.82 -18.84 14.22
CA ALA A 108 7.94 -19.18 13.35
C ALA A 108 7.61 -20.41 12.47
N ARG A 109 6.95 -21.42 13.04
CA ARG A 109 6.44 -22.57 12.28
C ARG A 109 5.41 -22.16 11.22
N ARG A 110 4.51 -21.22 11.56
CA ARG A 110 3.54 -20.68 10.60
C ARG A 110 4.24 -20.00 9.44
N ARG A 111 5.15 -19.07 9.72
CA ARG A 111 5.94 -18.35 8.70
C ARG A 111 6.68 -19.33 7.80
N ALA A 112 7.36 -20.34 8.37
CA ALA A 112 8.06 -21.36 7.60
C ALA A 112 7.13 -22.13 6.64
N GLY A 113 5.91 -22.47 7.09
CA GLY A 113 4.89 -23.08 6.24
C GLY A 113 4.40 -22.18 5.10
N VAL A 114 4.25 -20.87 5.36
CA VAL A 114 3.88 -19.89 4.34
C VAL A 114 5.02 -19.73 3.32
N LEU A 115 6.26 -19.50 3.77
CA LEU A 115 7.44 -19.42 2.91
C LEU A 115 7.56 -20.66 2.01
N ALA A 116 7.40 -21.87 2.57
CA ALA A 116 7.41 -23.12 1.82
C ALA A 116 6.27 -23.20 0.77
N SER A 117 5.07 -22.70 1.11
CA SER A 117 3.92 -22.66 0.18
C SER A 117 4.17 -21.72 -1.01
N TYR A 118 4.91 -20.64 -0.79
CA TYR A 118 5.33 -19.71 -1.85
C TYR A 118 6.62 -20.14 -2.56
N GLY A 119 7.30 -21.20 -2.10
CA GLY A 119 8.56 -21.68 -2.66
C GLY A 119 9.73 -20.69 -2.47
N VAL A 120 9.70 -19.87 -1.42
CA VAL A 120 10.71 -18.84 -1.13
C VAL A 120 11.36 -19.06 0.23
N VAL A 121 12.50 -18.41 0.45
CA VAL A 121 13.21 -18.36 1.72
C VAL A 121 13.45 -16.91 2.12
N ASP A 122 13.66 -16.66 3.41
CA ASP A 122 14.06 -15.33 3.87
C ASP A 122 15.39 -14.92 3.24
N ALA A 123 15.49 -13.64 2.87
CA ALA A 123 16.74 -13.07 2.42
C ALA A 123 17.77 -13.10 3.56
N PRO A 124 19.06 -13.34 3.27
CA PRO A 124 20.10 -13.22 4.28
C PRO A 124 20.11 -11.80 4.86
N SER A 125 20.34 -11.68 6.18
CA SER A 125 20.43 -10.37 6.83
C SER A 125 21.51 -9.52 6.14
N PRO A 126 21.23 -8.25 5.82
CA PRO A 126 22.27 -7.35 5.32
C PRO A 126 23.35 -7.23 6.41
N GLY A 127 24.58 -7.58 6.05
CA GLY A 127 25.75 -7.47 6.92
C GLY A 127 26.22 -6.03 7.13
#